data_AF-S9SDB1-F1
#
_entry.id   AF-S9SDB1-F1
#
_cell.length_a   1.000
_cell.length_b   1.000
_cell.length_c   1.000
_cell.angle_alpha   90.00
_cell.angle_beta   90.00
_cell.angle_gamma   90.00
#
_symmetry.space_group_name_H-M   'P 1'
#
loop_
_entity.id
_entity.type
_entity.pdbx_description
1 polymer ?
#
loop_
_entity_poly.entity_id
_entity_poly.type
_entity_poly.pdbx_seq_one_letter_code
_entity_poly.pdbx_strand_id
1 'polypeptide(L)'
;MGFGLDLSACAVTGRREGLVHVSPRTGRAVSREGAGAWADRLLPLPPVLRGEAPAERGDIREGLSVTGYFLARRLMPDGRPLPAARDRLLTIIGR
;
A
#
# COMPACT_ATOMS: atom_id res chain seq x y z
N MET A 1 16.44 9.68 4.87
CA MET A 1 15.80 8.37 5.11
C MET A 1 14.32 8.61 5.34
N GLY A 2 13.45 8.06 4.49
CA GLY A 2 12.01 8.29 4.56
C GLY A 2 11.25 6.98 4.72
N PHE A 3 10.08 7.03 5.32
CA PHE A 3 9.14 5.90 5.42
C PHE A 3 8.32 5.70 4.14
N GLY A 4 8.78 6.26 3.01
CA GLY A 4 8.08 6.20 1.73
C GLY A 4 7.96 4.77 1.21
N LEU A 5 6.92 4.56 0.41
CA LEU A 5 6.83 3.41 -0.48
C LEU A 5 7.56 3.75 -1.78
N ASP A 6 8.23 2.78 -2.38
CA ASP A 6 8.80 2.94 -3.72
C ASP A 6 7.84 2.31 -4.73
N LEU A 7 7.01 3.15 -5.33
CA LEU A 7 5.96 2.75 -6.27
C LEU A 7 6.33 3.04 -7.73
N SER A 8 7.61 3.34 -7.98
CA SER A 8 8.09 3.86 -9.27
C SER A 8 8.32 2.77 -10.32
N ALA A 9 8.64 1.55 -9.89
CA ALA A 9 8.91 0.40 -10.76
C ALA A 9 8.72 -0.92 -9.99
N CYS A 10 8.53 -2.00 -10.74
CA CYS A 10 8.45 -3.34 -10.19
C CYS A 10 9.79 -3.77 -9.58
N ALA A 11 9.76 -4.22 -8.33
CA ALA A 11 10.95 -4.71 -7.64
C ALA A 11 11.56 -5.99 -8.24
N VAL A 12 10.79 -6.75 -9.03
CA VAL A 12 11.22 -8.02 -9.64
C VAL A 12 11.67 -7.82 -11.09
N THR A 13 10.87 -7.11 -11.89
CA THR A 13 11.09 -7.00 -13.34
C THR A 13 11.67 -5.66 -13.78
N GLY A 14 11.69 -4.64 -12.91
CA GLY A 14 12.08 -3.27 -13.25
C GLY A 14 11.09 -2.50 -14.13
N ARG A 15 10.00 -3.13 -14.60
CA ARG A 15 8.98 -2.47 -15.43
C ARG A 15 8.19 -1.41 -14.64
N ARG A 16 7.69 -0.41 -15.35
CA ARG A 16 6.84 0.66 -14.78
C ARG A 16 5.34 0.44 -15.00
N GLU A 17 4.97 -0.40 -15.97
CA GLU A 17 3.58 -0.76 -16.20
C GLU A 17 3.10 -1.95 -15.36
N GLY A 18 1.79 -2.08 -15.25
CA GLY A 18 1.15 -3.24 -14.63
C GLY A 18 1.44 -3.41 -13.14
N LEU A 19 1.85 -2.34 -12.44
CA LEU A 19 2.06 -2.33 -11.00
C LEU A 19 0.71 -2.41 -10.29
N VAL A 20 0.45 -3.55 -9.66
CA VAL A 20 -0.85 -3.85 -9.02
C VAL A 20 -0.69 -4.34 -7.58
N HIS A 21 0.55 -4.50 -7.11
CA HIS A 21 0.86 -5.01 -5.78
C HIS A 21 1.95 -4.20 -5.07
N VAL A 22 2.01 -4.30 -3.75
CA VAL A 22 3.09 -3.79 -2.90
C VAL A 22 3.64 -4.91 -2.03
N SER A 23 4.97 -5.06 -1.99
CA SER A 23 5.62 -6.02 -1.10
C SER A 23 5.48 -5.60 0.37
N PRO A 24 4.87 -6.43 1.26
CA PRO A 24 4.78 -6.10 2.69
C PRO A 24 6.16 -6.08 3.38
N ARG A 25 7.16 -6.74 2.79
CA ARG A 25 8.53 -6.79 3.33
C ARG A 25 9.28 -5.50 3.06
N THR A 26 9.25 -5.01 1.82
CA THR A 26 10.11 -3.91 1.36
C THR A 26 9.36 -2.59 1.11
N GLY A 27 8.04 -2.62 0.93
CA GLY A 27 7.24 -1.46 0.53
C GLY A 27 7.45 -1.04 -0.91
N ARG A 28 7.96 -1.93 -1.77
CA ARG A 28 8.17 -1.68 -3.19
C ARG A 28 7.01 -2.21 -4.03
N ALA A 29 6.70 -1.54 -5.13
CA ALA A 29 5.71 -2.00 -6.09
C ALA A 29 6.12 -3.31 -6.78
N VAL A 30 5.12 -4.11 -7.13
CA VAL A 30 5.27 -5.38 -7.85
C VAL A 30 4.24 -5.41 -8.97
N SER A 31 4.68 -5.75 -10.18
CA SER A 31 3.79 -5.91 -11.33
C SER A 31 3.01 -7.22 -11.24
N ARG A 32 1.90 -7.31 -11.99
CA ARG A 32 1.12 -8.55 -12.10
C ARG A 32 2.00 -9.74 -12.54
N GLU A 33 2.86 -9.51 -13.52
CA GLU A 33 3.83 -10.49 -14.02
C GLU A 33 4.88 -10.85 -12.95
N GLY A 34 5.44 -9.84 -12.27
CA GLY A 34 6.47 -10.03 -11.25
C GLY A 34 5.96 -10.66 -9.95
N ALA A 35 4.65 -10.64 -9.70
CA ALA A 35 4.05 -11.25 -8.52
C ALA A 35 4.11 -12.78 -8.57
N GLY A 36 3.77 -13.38 -9.72
CA GLY A 36 3.78 -14.84 -9.91
C GLY A 36 3.11 -15.58 -8.75
N ALA A 37 3.79 -16.60 -8.22
CA ALA A 37 3.32 -17.41 -7.09
C ALA A 37 3.21 -16.66 -5.74
N TRP A 38 3.66 -15.40 -5.67
CA TRP A 38 3.61 -14.60 -4.44
C TRP A 38 2.42 -13.64 -4.40
N ALA A 39 1.57 -13.60 -5.44
CA ALA A 39 0.46 -12.65 -5.54
C ALA A 39 -0.42 -12.59 -4.28
N ASP A 40 -0.78 -13.74 -3.71
CA ASP A 40 -1.64 -13.84 -2.53
C ASP A 40 -0.98 -13.33 -1.22
N ARG A 41 0.33 -13.10 -1.24
CA ARG A 41 1.11 -12.58 -0.10
C ARG A 41 1.40 -11.10 -0.22
N LEU A 42 1.00 -10.46 -1.31
CA LEU A 42 1.25 -9.05 -1.56
C LEU A 42 0.05 -8.20 -1.14
N LEU A 43 0.33 -6.94 -0.77
CA LEU A 43 -0.72 -5.96 -0.56
C LEU A 43 -1.19 -5.42 -1.92
N PRO A 44 -2.45 -4.96 -2.06
CA PRO A 44 -2.91 -4.30 -3.28
C PRO A 44 -2.17 -2.96 -3.48
N LEU A 45 -2.05 -2.53 -4.74
CA LEU A 45 -1.59 -1.20 -5.12
C LEU A 45 -2.72 -0.47 -5.86
N PRO A 46 -3.63 0.22 -5.14
CA PRO A 46 -4.67 1.00 -5.79
C PRO A 46 -4.05 2.18 -6.56
N PRO A 47 -4.59 2.56 -7.73
CA PRO A 47 -4.06 3.63 -8.57
C PRO A 47 -3.89 4.99 -7.87
N VAL A 48 -4.73 5.29 -6.87
CA VAL A 48 -4.64 6.52 -6.06
C VAL A 48 -3.27 6.67 -5.40
N LEU A 49 -2.61 5.59 -4.98
CA LEU A 49 -1.29 5.67 -4.34
C LEU A 49 -0.19 6.10 -5.32
N ARG A 50 -0.44 5.98 -6.63
CA ARG A 50 0.46 6.46 -7.70
C ARG A 50 0.03 7.80 -8.30
N GLY A 51 -1.12 8.34 -7.89
CA GLY A 51 -1.67 9.59 -8.44
C GLY A 51 -2.14 9.46 -9.89
N GLU A 52 -2.46 8.25 -10.34
CA GLU A 52 -2.76 7.96 -11.75
C GLU A 52 -4.25 8.05 -12.10
N ALA A 53 -5.13 8.12 -11.09
CA ALA A 53 -6.57 8.20 -11.29
C ALA A 53 -7.22 9.07 -10.21
N PRO A 54 -8.37 9.70 -10.52
CA PRO A 54 -9.26 10.22 -9.50
C PRO A 54 -9.58 9.10 -8.50
N ALA A 55 -9.47 9.41 -7.22
CA ALA A 55 -9.70 8.42 -6.19
C ALA A 55 -11.18 8.35 -5.82
N GLU A 56 -11.80 7.17 -5.97
CA GLU A 56 -13.09 6.92 -5.34
C GLU A 56 -12.89 6.61 -3.85
N ARG A 57 -13.97 6.67 -3.06
CA ARG A 57 -13.91 6.37 -1.61
C ARG A 57 -13.30 4.99 -1.35
N GLY A 58 -13.60 4.00 -2.19
CA GLY A 58 -13.03 2.66 -2.13
C GLY A 58 -11.50 2.66 -2.29
N ASP A 59 -10.99 3.36 -3.29
CA ASP A 59 -9.54 3.48 -3.54
C ASP A 59 -8.82 4.18 -2.38
N ILE A 60 -9.41 5.26 -1.87
CA ILE A 60 -8.85 6.00 -0.73
C ILE A 60 -8.78 5.08 0.50
N ARG A 61 -9.85 4.34 0.77
CA ARG A 61 -9.89 3.38 1.89
C ARG A 61 -8.81 2.32 1.72
N GLU A 62 -8.67 1.72 0.55
CA GLU A 62 -7.66 0.70 0.29
C GLU A 62 -6.23 1.27 0.43
N GLY A 63 -5.97 2.47 -0.10
CA GLY A 63 -4.69 3.16 0.05
C GLY A 63 -4.34 3.48 1.51
N LEU A 64 -5.35 3.87 2.32
CA LEU A 64 -5.18 4.05 3.75
C LEU A 64 -4.93 2.71 4.47
N SER A 65 -5.55 1.61 4.07
CA SER A 65 -5.25 0.28 4.62
C SER A 65 -3.79 -0.13 4.34
N VAL A 66 -3.33 0.01 3.08
CA VAL A 66 -1.95 -0.32 2.67
C VAL A 66 -0.93 0.51 3.43
N THR A 67 -1.09 1.84 3.47
CA THR A 67 -0.16 2.71 4.22
C THR A 67 -0.20 2.45 5.72
N GLY A 68 -1.37 2.08 6.26
CA GLY A 68 -1.56 1.73 7.67
C GLY A 68 -0.71 0.54 8.09
N TYR A 69 -0.61 -0.49 7.24
CA TYR A 69 0.25 -1.65 7.47
C TYR A 69 1.72 -1.25 7.74
N PHE A 70 2.28 -0.37 6.90
CA PHE A 70 3.67 0.08 7.05
C PHE A 70 3.86 1.01 8.24
N LEU A 71 2.90 1.90 8.51
CA LEU A 71 2.94 2.79 9.66
C LEU A 71 2.94 1.99 10.98
N ALA A 72 2.05 1.01 11.12
CA ALA A 72 2.00 0.15 12.29
C ALA A 72 3.34 -0.57 12.48
N ARG A 73 3.84 -1.22 11.42
CA ARG A 73 5.10 -1.98 11.49
C ARG A 73 6.34 -1.13 11.79
N ARG A 74 6.40 0.12 11.30
CA ARG A 74 7.61 0.96 11.39
C ARG A 74 7.59 1.94 12.56
N LEU A 75 6.41 2.44 12.93
CA LEU A 75 6.25 3.43 13.99
C LEU A 75 5.85 2.80 15.31
N MET A 76 5.13 1.67 15.29
CA MET A 76 4.68 0.95 16.48
C MET A 76 5.36 -0.43 16.57
N PRO A 77 6.71 -0.50 16.63
CA PRO A 77 7.43 -1.78 16.68
C PRO A 77 7.14 -2.57 17.96
N ASP A 78 6.63 -1.91 19.00
CA ASP A 78 6.20 -2.51 20.26
C ASP A 78 4.74 -2.99 20.24
N GLY A 79 4.08 -2.96 19.08
CA GLY A 79 2.72 -3.48 18.90
C GLY A 79 1.62 -2.55 19.41
N ARG A 80 1.94 -1.31 19.79
CA ARG A 80 0.92 -0.31 20.11
C ARG A 80 0.03 -0.01 18.88
N PRO A 81 -1.26 0.28 19.08
CA PRO A 81 -2.11 0.67 17.95
C PRO A 81 -1.70 2.04 17.41
N LEU A 82 -1.97 2.27 16.12
CA LEU A 82 -1.89 3.60 15.55
C LEU A 82 -2.90 4.54 16.23
N PRO A 83 -2.74 5.88 16.12
CA PRO A 83 -3.67 6.82 16.74
C PRO A 83 -5.12 6.57 16.31
N ALA A 84 -6.04 6.53 17.28
CA ALA A 84 -7.47 6.27 17.06
C ALA A 84 -8.17 7.24 16.09
N ALA A 85 -7.54 8.38 15.78
CA ALA A 85 -8.00 9.28 14.71
C ALA A 85 -7.97 8.60 13.33
N ARG A 86 -7.02 7.69 13.08
CA ARG A 86 -6.91 6.95 11.83
C ARG A 86 -8.07 5.99 11.61
N ASP A 87 -8.43 5.21 12.63
CA ASP A 87 -9.54 4.26 12.54
C ASP A 87 -10.88 4.98 12.35
N ARG A 88 -11.05 6.14 13.02
CA ARG A 88 -12.19 7.02 12.79
C ARG A 88 -12.27 7.52 11.35
N LEU A 89 -11.14 7.94 10.77
CA LEU A 89 -11.09 8.36 9.37
C LEU A 89 -11.49 7.23 8.42
N LEU A 90 -10.93 6.02 8.61
CA LEU A 90 -11.28 4.84 7.82
C LEU A 90 -12.77 4.50 7.92
N THR A 91 -13.35 4.60 9.12
CA THR A 91 -14.77 4.36 9.35
C THR A 91 -15.65 5.36 8.59
N ILE A 92 -15.27 6.65 8.58
CA ILE A 92 -16.03 7.70 7.89
C ILE A 92 -15.95 7.56 6.38
N ILE A 93 -14.76 7.21 5.83
CA ILE A 93 -14.57 7.02 4.39
C ILE A 93 -15.30 5.77 3.89
N GLY A 94 -15.44 4.75 4.74
CA GLY A 94 -16.11 3.49 4.42
C GLY A 94 -17.64 3.52 4.48
N ARG A 95 -18.25 4.66 4.83
CA ARG A 95 -19.70 4.91 4.76
C ARG A 95 -20.08 5.48 3.40
#